data_AF-A0A1M4UFP3-F1
#
_entry.id   AF-A0A1M4UFP3-F1
#
_cell.length_a   1.000
_cell.length_b   1.000
_cell.length_c   1.000
_cell.angle_alpha   90.00
_cell.angle_beta   90.00
_cell.angle_gamma   90.00
#
_symmetry.space_group_name_H-M   'P 1'
#
loop_
_entity.id
_entity.type
_entity.pdbx_description
1 polymer ?
#
loop_
_entity_poly.entity_id
_entity_poly.type
_entity_poly.pdbx_seq_one_letter_code
_entity_poly.pdbx_strand_id
1 'polypeptide(L)'
;MPGIEEWERLRPTLRLGQWLSGAVVRPPSCVAGVFVDLGLPVAGFVDVALLPSDQGRWPGDGEVLDFEIWWMDEQPQIRLKPLKREYLCEDFEGYVARNGWPEGHPGAAGR
;
A
#
# COMPACT_ATOMS: atom_id res chain seq x y z
N MET A 1 7.81 12.69 -10.60
CA MET A 1 8.14 11.33 -10.17
C MET A 1 9.47 11.39 -9.48
N PRO A 2 9.65 10.79 -8.30
CA PRO A 2 10.97 10.69 -7.69
C PRO A 2 11.93 10.01 -8.65
N GLY A 3 13.21 10.41 -8.58
CA GLY A 3 14.25 9.83 -9.41
C GLY A 3 14.56 8.40 -8.96
N ILE A 4 14.98 7.55 -9.90
CA ILE A 4 15.42 6.18 -9.59
C ILE A 4 16.50 6.14 -8.48
N GLU A 5 17.35 7.16 -8.43
CA GLU A 5 18.39 7.31 -7.40
C GLU A 5 17.83 7.52 -5.98
N GLU A 6 16.71 8.23 -5.83
CA GLU A 6 16.08 8.42 -4.52
C GLU A 6 15.48 7.11 -4.01
N TRP A 7 14.91 6.33 -4.93
CA TRP A 7 14.40 5.00 -4.65
C TRP A 7 15.50 4.01 -4.28
N GLU A 8 16.60 3.98 -5.03
CA GLU A 8 17.76 3.13 -4.74
C GLU A 8 18.36 3.41 -3.36
N ARG A 9 18.33 4.66 -2.90
CA ARG A 9 18.75 5.03 -1.53
C ARG A 9 17.72 4.66 -0.46
N LEU A 10 16.43 4.83 -0.75
CA LEU A 10 15.35 4.61 0.21
C LEU A 10 15.03 3.12 0.42
N ARG A 11 14.88 2.36 -0.67
CA ARG A 11 14.39 0.97 -0.66
C ARG A 11 15.14 0.05 0.32
N PRO A 12 16.49 0.09 0.46
CA PRO A 12 17.21 -0.77 1.40
C PRO A 12 16.89 -0.50 2.87
N THR A 13 16.32 0.66 3.19
CA THR A 13 15.94 1.05 4.56
C THR A 13 14.54 0.58 4.95
N LEU A 14 13.70 0.24 3.96
CA LEU A 14 12.32 -0.19 4.15
C LEU A 14 12.22 -1.71 4.34
N ARG A 15 11.19 -2.19 5.02
CA ARG A 15 10.91 -3.62 5.23
C ARG A 15 9.46 -3.95 4.89
N LEU A 16 9.22 -5.09 4.25
CA LEU A 16 7.86 -5.61 4.11
C LEU A 16 7.28 -5.90 5.51
N GLY A 17 6.02 -5.55 5.72
CA GLY A 17 5.36 -5.61 7.03
C GLY A 17 5.62 -4.40 7.94
N GLN A 18 6.53 -3.49 7.57
CA GLN A 18 6.74 -2.24 8.31
C GLN A 18 5.49 -1.35 8.24
N TRP A 19 5.21 -0.62 9.32
CA TRP A 19 4.10 0.34 9.34
C TRP A 19 4.58 1.74 8.97
N LEU A 20 3.79 2.44 8.18
CA LEU A 20 3.98 3.84 7.81
C LEU A 20 2.65 4.58 7.95
N SER A 21 2.70 5.82 8.42
CA SER A 21 1.55 6.72 8.42
C SER A 21 1.63 7.65 7.22
N GLY A 22 0.50 7.98 6.60
CA GLY A 22 0.46 8.90 5.49
C GLY A 22 -0.92 9.45 5.19
N ALA A 23 -0.96 10.56 4.44
CA ALA A 23 -2.18 11.20 4.01
C ALA A 23 -2.62 10.66 2.65
N VAL A 24 -3.89 10.30 2.53
CA VAL A 24 -4.45 9.83 1.27
C VAL A 24 -4.54 11.00 0.30
N VAL A 25 -4.05 10.78 -0.92
CA VAL A 25 -4.13 11.71 -2.05
C VAL A 25 -4.92 11.03 -3.14
N ARG A 26 -6.17 11.46 -3.36
CA ARG A 26 -7.04 10.86 -4.38
C ARG A 26 -6.95 11.63 -5.69
N PRO A 27 -6.43 11.04 -6.78
CA PRO A 27 -6.54 11.66 -8.09
C PRO A 27 -8.00 11.79 -8.52
N PRO A 28 -8.35 12.78 -9.35
CA PRO A 28 -9.73 13.02 -9.79
C PRO A 28 -10.40 11.84 -10.53
N SER A 29 -9.66 10.80 -10.93
CA SER A 29 -10.17 9.66 -11.72
C SER A 29 -9.50 8.31 -11.42
N CYS A 30 -9.10 8.02 -10.19
CA CYS A 30 -8.40 6.76 -9.91
C CYS A 30 -9.34 5.54 -9.84
N VAL A 31 -9.22 4.64 -10.80
CA VAL A 31 -9.87 3.31 -10.77
C VAL A 31 -8.92 2.23 -10.24
N ALA A 32 -7.62 2.52 -10.20
CA ALA A 32 -6.57 1.55 -9.88
C ALA A 32 -6.21 1.46 -8.39
N GLY A 33 -6.62 2.43 -7.56
CA GLY A 33 -6.23 2.49 -6.15
C GLY A 33 -6.13 3.91 -5.61
N VAL A 34 -5.55 4.08 -4.42
CA VAL A 34 -5.33 5.39 -3.78
C VAL A 34 -3.84 5.68 -3.60
N PHE A 35 -3.42 6.91 -3.85
CA PHE A 35 -2.06 7.35 -3.51
C PHE A 35 -2.01 7.80 -2.06
N VAL A 36 -0.82 7.70 -1.47
CA VAL A 36 -0.57 8.13 -0.10
C VAL A 36 0.71 8.97 -0.08
N ASP A 37 0.59 10.19 0.42
CA ASP A 37 1.75 11.00 0.80
C ASP A 37 2.30 10.50 2.14
N LEU A 38 3.51 9.97 2.10
CA LEU A 38 4.21 9.39 3.25
C LEU A 38 5.23 10.36 3.88
N GLY A 39 5.38 11.57 3.32
CA GLY A 39 6.50 12.47 3.66
C GLY A 39 7.87 11.91 3.26
N LEU A 40 7.88 10.88 2.41
CA LEU A 40 9.08 10.29 1.83
C LEU A 40 9.29 10.81 0.41
N PRO A 41 10.50 10.70 -0.16
CA PRO A 41 10.74 11.02 -1.57
C PRO A 41 9.83 10.23 -2.52
N VAL A 42 9.41 9.03 -2.12
CA VAL A 42 8.53 8.16 -2.90
C VAL A 42 7.16 8.02 -2.25
N ALA A 43 6.11 8.24 -3.04
CA ALA A 43 4.73 8.10 -2.59
C ALA A 43 4.34 6.61 -2.39
N GLY A 44 3.42 6.41 -1.47
CA GLY A 44 2.74 5.14 -1.28
C GLY A 44 1.58 4.98 -2.25
N PHE A 45 1.18 3.72 -2.49
CA PHE A 45 0.00 3.40 -3.28
C PHE A 45 -0.68 2.15 -2.74
N VAL A 46 -2.00 2.23 -2.54
CA VAL A 46 -2.83 1.07 -2.19
C VAL A 46 -3.57 0.62 -3.44
N ASP A 47 -3.31 -0.61 -3.88
CA ASP A 47 -4.02 -1.21 -5.02
C ASP A 47 -5.51 -1.38 -4.76
N VAL A 48 -6.33 -1.16 -5.78
CA VAL A 48 -7.79 -1.35 -5.73
C VAL A 48 -8.19 -2.75 -5.25
N ALA A 49 -7.38 -3.77 -5.53
CA ALA A 49 -7.61 -5.14 -5.08
C ALA A 49 -7.54 -5.31 -3.55
N LEU A 50 -6.91 -4.37 -2.84
CA LEU A 50 -6.81 -4.34 -1.39
C LEU A 50 -7.86 -3.44 -0.73
N LEU A 51 -8.65 -2.70 -1.52
CA LEU A 51 -9.68 -1.78 -1.04
C LEU A 51 -11.08 -2.41 -1.09
N PRO A 52 -12.07 -1.86 -0.36
CA PRO A 52 -13.46 -2.29 -0.47
C PRO A 52 -13.95 -2.18 -1.91
N SER A 53 -14.86 -3.09 -2.30
CA SER A 53 -15.43 -3.08 -3.65
C SER A 53 -16.23 -1.80 -3.95
N ASP A 54 -16.81 -1.20 -2.90
CA ASP A 54 -17.51 0.09 -2.97
C ASP A 54 -16.54 1.27 -2.73
N GLN A 55 -16.37 2.12 -3.76
CA GLN A 55 -15.51 3.31 -3.70
C GLN A 55 -15.98 4.36 -2.66
N GLY A 56 -17.27 4.35 -2.29
CA GLY A 56 -17.81 5.20 -1.23
C GLY A 56 -17.25 4.85 0.16
N ARG A 57 -16.67 3.66 0.31
CA ARG A 57 -16.04 3.18 1.55
C ARG A 57 -14.50 3.31 1.54
N TRP A 58 -13.92 3.87 0.48
CA TRP A 58 -12.48 4.10 0.43
C TRP A 58 -12.08 5.28 1.33
N PRO A 59 -10.85 5.28 1.88
CA PRO A 59 -10.31 6.41 2.63
C PRO A 59 -10.48 7.76 1.94
N GLY A 60 -10.89 8.80 2.66
CA GLY A 60 -11.12 10.14 2.13
C GLY A 60 -9.84 10.84 1.68
N ASP A 61 -9.95 11.80 0.76
CA ASP A 61 -8.82 12.67 0.41
C ASP A 61 -8.37 13.49 1.63
N GLY A 62 -7.06 13.55 1.87
CA GLY A 62 -6.44 14.17 3.03
C GLY A 62 -6.54 13.37 4.33
N GLU A 63 -7.22 12.22 4.34
CA GLU A 63 -7.33 11.37 5.53
C GLU A 63 -5.96 10.75 5.87
N VAL A 64 -5.54 10.88 7.14
CA VAL A 64 -4.29 10.30 7.63
C VAL A 64 -4.55 8.93 8.25
N LEU A 65 -3.86 7.92 7.73
CA LEU A 65 -4.03 6.53 8.14
C LEU A 65 -2.69 5.82 8.28
N ASP A 66 -2.73 4.70 8.99
CA ASP A 66 -1.62 3.76 9.10
C ASP A 66 -1.75 2.64 8.08
N PHE A 67 -0.62 2.34 7.44
CA PHE A 67 -0.49 1.35 6.39
C PHE A 67 0.66 0.41 6.69
N GLU A 68 0.52 -0.83 6.25
CA GLU A 68 1.62 -1.79 6.18
C GLU A 68 2.27 -1.71 4.80
N ILE A 69 3.61 -1.77 4.73
CA ILE A 69 4.34 -1.98 3.48
C ILE A 69 4.03 -3.39 3.00
N TRP A 70 3.16 -3.48 2.01
CA TRP A 70 2.69 -4.73 1.43
C TRP A 70 3.70 -5.31 0.46
N TRP A 71 4.21 -4.48 -0.45
CA TRP A 71 5.11 -4.91 -1.51
C TRP A 71 6.01 -3.76 -1.99
N MET A 72 7.20 -4.11 -2.46
CA MET A 72 8.15 -3.17 -3.06
C MET A 72 8.94 -3.90 -4.14
N ASP A 73 8.90 -3.41 -5.37
CA ASP A 73 9.68 -3.97 -6.49
C ASP A 73 10.84 -3.04 -6.86
N GLU A 74 11.38 -3.19 -8.07
CA GLU A 74 12.43 -2.31 -8.59
C GLU A 74 11.90 -0.95 -9.05
N GLN A 75 10.58 -0.81 -9.23
CA GLN A 75 9.97 0.45 -9.63
C GLN A 75 9.82 1.36 -8.40
N PRO A 76 9.94 2.69 -8.56
CA PRO A 76 9.93 3.65 -7.46
C PRO A 76 8.49 3.89 -6.96
N GLN A 77 7.90 2.89 -6.30
CA GLN A 77 6.59 2.98 -5.67
C GLN A 77 6.47 1.98 -4.50
N ILE A 78 6.02 2.47 -3.34
CA ILE A 78 5.77 1.64 -2.16
C ILE A 78 4.33 1.15 -2.22
N ARG A 79 4.10 -0.16 -2.35
CA ARG A 79 2.74 -0.72 -2.27
C ARG A 79 2.34 -0.91 -0.83
N LEU A 80 1.16 -0.41 -0.49
CA LEU A 80 0.66 -0.32 0.86
C LEU A 80 -0.62 -1.15 1.03
N LYS A 81 -0.82 -1.66 2.24
CA LYS A 81 -2.05 -2.28 2.70
C LYS A 81 -2.60 -1.48 3.88
N PRO A 82 -3.86 -1.00 3.88
CA PRO A 82 -4.48 -0.37 5.04
C PRO A 82 -4.45 -1.29 6.26
N LEU A 83 -4.12 -0.74 7.44
CA LEU A 83 -4.20 -1.52 8.69
C LEU A 83 -5.64 -1.63 9.22
N LYS A 84 -6.44 -0.57 9.02
CA LYS A 84 -7.84 -0.59 9.43
C LYS A 84 -8.65 -1.49 8.50
N ARG A 85 -9.31 -2.48 9.09
CA ARG A 85 -10.08 -3.49 8.35
C ARG A 85 -11.26 -2.91 7.57
N GLU A 86 -11.82 -1.78 7.99
CA GLU A 86 -12.89 -1.10 7.25
C GLU A 86 -12.48 -0.63 5.85
N TYR A 87 -11.18 -0.39 5.66
CA TYR A 87 -10.55 0.02 4.40
C TYR A 87 -9.88 -1.13 3.66
N LEU A 88 -10.05 -2.37 4.11
CA LEU A 88 -9.61 -3.56 3.39
C LEU A 88 -10.75 -4.13 2.53
N CYS A 89 -10.36 -4.80 1.44
CA CYS A 89 -11.29 -5.61 0.67
C CYS A 89 -11.99 -6.64 1.56
N GLU A 90 -13.26 -6.92 1.25
CA GLU A 90 -14.16 -7.67 2.13
C GLU A 90 -13.64 -9.08 2.47
N ASP A 91 -13.01 -9.74 1.49
CA ASP A 91 -12.42 -11.08 1.59
C ASP A 91 -10.89 -11.01 1.48
N PHE A 92 -10.24 -10.18 2.30
CA PHE A 92 -8.77 -10.09 2.29
C PHE A 92 -8.09 -11.45 2.55
N GLU A 93 -8.65 -12.27 3.44
CA GLU A 93 -8.10 -13.60 3.73
C GLU A 93 -8.17 -14.53 2.51
N GLY A 94 -9.30 -14.56 1.81
CA GLY A 94 -9.41 -15.31 0.56
C GLY A 94 -8.55 -14.72 -0.56
N TYR A 95 -8.38 -13.39 -0.61
CA TYR A 95 -7.44 -12.75 -1.53
C TYR A 95 -6.01 -13.27 -1.32
N VAL A 96 -5.53 -13.30 -0.08
CA VAL A 96 -4.20 -13.83 0.27
C VAL A 96 -4.13 -15.34 0.04
N ALA A 97 -5.20 -16.09 0.30
CA ALA A 97 -5.22 -17.53 0.05
C ALA A 97 -5.03 -17.87 -1.44
N ARG A 98 -5.60 -17.06 -2.34
CA ARG A 98 -5.55 -17.22 -3.81
C ARG A 98 -4.26 -16.69 -4.42
N ASN A 99 -3.77 -15.54 -3.96
CA ASN A 99 -2.62 -14.85 -4.58
C ASN A 99 -1.30 -15.07 -3.83
N GLY A 100 -1.36 -15.59 -2.60
CA GLY A 100 -0.22 -15.70 -1.71
C GLY A 100 0.08 -14.40 -0.95
N TRP A 101 0.96 -14.53 0.04
CA TRP A 101 1.61 -13.35 0.62
C TRP A 101 2.74 -12.88 -0.29
N PRO A 102 3.06 -11.58 -0.30
CA PRO A 102 4.21 -11.08 -1.03
C PRO A 102 5.50 -11.73 -0.52
N GLU A 103 6.42 -12.11 -1.42
CA GLU A 103 7.69 -12.75 -1.04
C GLU A 103 8.50 -11.86 -0.08
N GLY A 104 9.04 -12.43 1.00
CA GLY A 104 9.76 -11.69 2.04
C GLY A 104 8.85 -10.93 3.02
N HIS A 105 7.53 -10.94 2.81
CA HIS A 105 6.58 -10.42 3.79
C HIS A 105 6.50 -11.36 5.00
N PRO A 106 6.41 -10.86 6.26
CA PRO A 106 6.35 -11.72 7.44
C PRO A 106 5.19 -12.74 7.42
N GLY A 107 4.08 -12.39 6.79
CA GLY A 107 2.95 -13.31 6.57
C GLY A 107 3.26 -14.51 5.64
N ALA A 108 4.29 -14.43 4.80
CA ALA A 108 4.70 -15.52 3.91
C ALA A 108 5.44 -16.66 4.64
N ALA A 109 6.05 -16.39 5.81
CA ALA A 109 6.85 -17.36 6.56
C ALA A 109 6.02 -18.37 7.39
N GLY A 110 4.68 -18.33 7.29
CA GLY A 110 3.76 -19.10 8.12
C GLY A 110 3.05 -20.28 7.43
N ARG A 111 3.58 -20.83 6.34
CA ARG A 111 3.06 -22.07 5.71
C ARG A 111 4.05 -23.21 5.81
#